data_AF-A0A2H1WSB4-F1
#
_entry.id   AF-A0A2H1WSB4-F1
#
_cell.length_a   1.000
_cell.length_b   1.000
_cell.length_c   1.000
_cell.angle_alpha   90.00
_cell.angle_beta   90.00
_cell.angle_gamma   90.00
#
_symmetry.space_group_name_H-M   'P 1'
#
loop_
_entity.id
_entity.type
_entity.pdbx_description
1 polymer ?
#
loop_
_entity_poly.entity_id
_entity_poly.type
_entity_poly.pdbx_seq_one_letter_code
_entity_poly.pdbx_strand_id
1 'polypeptide(L)'
;MEQIGGFIAAFQGLSSESCWNVNFQAFLYTYSGRTNSRAWYYQTCTEYGFYQTAPRSGTVFDGLTWLDVDFYTEVCLRNFDSRFNKDFVLAAADRVNLVFGGLGPEVNNTINIHGYIDPWRALGVYKEDISETSPTFTVNRASHCFDMQAWLRTDTIAMTAVQQRARRIVASWLSQ
;
A
#
# COMPACT_ATOMS: atom_id res chain seq x y z
N MET A 1 11.10 5.76 -19.58
CA MET A 1 10.42 4.45 -19.74
C MET A 1 11.38 3.35 -20.16
N GLU A 2 12.23 3.54 -21.17
CA GLU A 2 13.15 2.49 -21.66
C GLU A 2 14.11 1.94 -20.58
N GLN A 3 14.67 2.78 -19.71
CA GLN A 3 15.55 2.32 -18.63
C GLN A 3 14.81 1.49 -17.55
N ILE A 4 13.57 1.87 -17.21
CA ILE A 4 12.74 1.13 -16.26
C ILE A 4 12.25 -0.18 -16.89
N GLY A 5 11.79 -0.11 -18.15
CA GLY A 5 11.38 -1.29 -18.92
C GLY A 5 12.53 -2.28 -19.11
N GLY A 6 13.73 -1.81 -19.41
CA GLY A 6 14.94 -2.63 -19.51
C GLY A 6 15.33 -3.29 -18.19
N PHE A 7 15.23 -2.54 -17.07
CA PHE A 7 15.45 -3.12 -15.73
C PHE A 7 14.41 -4.20 -15.39
N ILE A 8 13.13 -3.93 -15.64
CA ILE A 8 12.04 -4.90 -15.41
C ILE A 8 12.24 -6.14 -16.29
N ALA A 9 12.54 -5.94 -17.57
CA ALA A 9 12.79 -7.04 -18.50
C ALA A 9 13.97 -7.92 -18.05
N ALA A 10 15.08 -7.31 -17.66
CA ALA A 10 16.23 -8.04 -17.14
C ALA A 10 15.89 -8.81 -15.85
N PHE A 11 15.18 -8.18 -14.91
CA PHE A 11 14.80 -8.80 -13.65
C PHE A 11 13.80 -9.95 -13.82
N GLN A 12 12.87 -9.82 -14.76
CA GLN A 12 11.87 -10.84 -15.09
C GLN A 12 12.38 -11.89 -16.09
N GLY A 13 13.63 -11.78 -16.56
CA GLY A 13 14.21 -12.70 -17.54
C GLY A 13 13.52 -12.67 -18.91
N LEU A 14 12.98 -11.52 -19.32
CA LEU A 14 12.32 -11.34 -20.60
C LEU A 14 13.35 -11.18 -21.73
N SER A 15 13.11 -11.86 -22.85
CA SER A 15 13.91 -11.72 -24.07
C SER A 15 13.33 -10.63 -24.96
N SER A 16 14.03 -10.30 -26.05
CA SER A 16 13.50 -9.40 -27.09
C SER A 16 12.22 -9.92 -27.76
N GLU A 17 11.89 -11.20 -27.58
CA GLU A 17 10.72 -11.87 -28.16
C GLU A 17 9.61 -12.12 -27.13
N SER A 18 9.85 -11.91 -25.83
CA SER A 18 8.86 -12.10 -24.78
C SER A 18 8.44 -10.79 -24.12
N CYS A 19 7.14 -10.55 -24.06
CA CYS A 19 6.55 -9.38 -23.43
C CYS A 19 5.93 -9.76 -22.08
N TRP A 20 6.10 -8.89 -21.09
CA TRP A 20 5.30 -8.98 -19.87
C TRP A 20 3.86 -8.59 -20.21
N ASN A 21 2.95 -9.56 -20.13
CA ASN A 21 1.57 -9.33 -20.55
C ASN A 21 0.78 -8.63 -19.46
N VAL A 22 0.62 -7.31 -19.59
CA VAL A 22 -0.18 -6.47 -18.68
C VAL A 22 -1.49 -6.10 -19.37
N ASN A 23 -2.44 -7.03 -19.35
CA ASN A 23 -3.78 -6.78 -19.87
C ASN A 23 -4.85 -7.26 -18.89
N PHE A 24 -6.10 -6.86 -19.12
CA PHE A 24 -7.22 -7.18 -18.23
C PHE A 24 -7.40 -8.71 -18.00
N GLN A 25 -7.22 -9.54 -19.03
CA GLN A 25 -7.33 -11.00 -18.89
C GLN A 25 -6.21 -11.58 -18.00
N ALA A 26 -5.01 -11.01 -18.06
CA ALA A 26 -3.92 -11.40 -17.17
C ALA A 26 -4.30 -11.13 -15.69
N PHE A 27 -4.92 -9.98 -15.40
CA PHE A 27 -5.42 -9.67 -14.06
C PHE A 27 -6.51 -10.64 -13.61
N LEU A 28 -7.48 -10.95 -14.47
CA LEU A 28 -8.51 -11.94 -14.16
C LEU A 28 -7.89 -13.30 -13.81
N TYR A 29 -6.96 -13.75 -14.64
CA TYR A 29 -6.24 -15.01 -14.41
C TYR A 29 -5.49 -15.00 -13.08
N THR A 30 -4.74 -13.94 -12.76
CA THR A 30 -3.98 -13.81 -11.51
C THR A 30 -4.85 -14.02 -10.26
N TYR A 31 -6.08 -13.49 -10.24
CA TYR A 31 -6.97 -13.61 -9.07
C TYR A 31 -8.06 -14.69 -9.21
N SER A 32 -7.96 -15.56 -10.21
CA SER A 32 -8.85 -16.73 -10.35
C SER A 32 -8.45 -17.92 -9.46
N GLY A 33 -7.15 -18.05 -9.16
CA GLY A 33 -6.59 -19.16 -8.40
C GLY A 33 -6.67 -18.99 -6.88
N ARG A 34 -6.49 -20.08 -6.12
CA ARG A 34 -6.46 -20.04 -4.63
C ARG A 34 -5.10 -19.58 -4.11
N THR A 35 -4.85 -18.27 -4.20
CA THR A 35 -3.57 -17.65 -3.81
C THR A 35 -3.77 -16.61 -2.71
N ASN A 36 -2.69 -16.27 -1.99
CA ASN A 36 -2.69 -15.15 -1.05
C ASN A 36 -3.02 -13.83 -1.76
N SER A 37 -2.56 -13.66 -3.01
CA SER A 37 -2.89 -12.49 -3.84
C SER A 37 -4.40 -12.39 -4.09
N ARG A 38 -5.09 -13.51 -4.32
CA ARG A 38 -6.56 -13.52 -4.46
C ARG A 38 -7.25 -13.13 -3.15
N ALA A 39 -6.80 -13.65 -2.02
CA ALA A 39 -7.37 -13.29 -0.71
C ALA A 39 -7.20 -11.79 -0.41
N TRP A 40 -6.00 -11.26 -0.66
CA TRP A 40 -5.73 -9.83 -0.53
C TRP A 40 -6.60 -8.97 -1.45
N TYR A 41 -6.75 -9.40 -2.71
CA TYR A 41 -7.56 -8.68 -3.68
C TYR A 41 -9.05 -8.72 -3.32
N TYR A 42 -9.53 -9.82 -2.72
CA TYR A 42 -10.89 -9.90 -2.18
C TYR A 42 -11.14 -8.86 -1.08
N GLN A 43 -10.20 -8.68 -0.14
CA GLN A 43 -10.30 -7.63 0.88
C GLN A 43 -10.25 -6.23 0.24
N THR A 44 -9.42 -6.05 -0.78
CA THR A 44 -9.39 -4.80 -1.55
C THR A 44 -10.77 -4.49 -2.17
N CYS A 45 -11.47 -5.50 -2.68
CA CYS A 45 -12.81 -5.37 -3.27
C CYS A 45 -13.95 -5.25 -2.25
N THR A 46 -13.74 -5.63 -0.98
CA THR A 46 -14.84 -5.75 0.00
C THR A 46 -14.65 -4.89 1.24
N GLU A 47 -13.48 -4.27 1.38
CA GLU A 47 -13.07 -3.50 2.54
C GLU A 47 -12.28 -2.25 2.14
N TYR A 48 -11.12 -2.38 1.49
CA TYR A 48 -10.11 -1.31 1.52
C TYR A 48 -10.08 -0.37 0.30
N GLY A 49 -10.38 -0.86 -0.90
CA GLY A 49 -10.28 -0.06 -2.13
C GLY A 49 -8.86 0.41 -2.47
N PHE A 50 -7.81 -0.29 -2.04
CA PHE A 50 -6.39 0.03 -2.25
C PHE A 50 -5.92 -0.17 -3.71
N TYR A 51 -6.49 0.61 -4.63
CA TYR A 51 -6.21 0.57 -6.05
C TYR A 51 -5.07 1.54 -6.46
N GLN A 52 -4.17 1.07 -7.31
CA GLN A 52 -3.01 1.84 -7.78
C GLN A 52 -3.30 2.45 -9.15
N THR A 53 -4.14 3.48 -9.17
CA THR A 53 -4.53 4.17 -10.41
C THR A 53 -3.37 4.94 -11.03
N ALA A 54 -3.33 5.02 -12.36
CA ALA A 54 -2.33 5.82 -13.05
C ALA A 54 -2.58 7.33 -12.88
N PRO A 55 -1.51 8.13 -12.68
CA PRO A 55 -1.59 9.59 -12.77
C PRO A 55 -2.08 10.03 -14.16
N ARG A 56 -2.88 11.10 -14.21
CA ARG A 56 -3.42 11.62 -15.47
C ARG A 56 -2.39 12.36 -16.33
N SER A 57 -1.34 12.90 -15.73
CA SER A 57 -0.29 13.63 -16.43
C SER A 57 0.93 13.88 -15.54
N GLY A 58 2.09 14.10 -16.15
CA GLY A 58 3.32 14.56 -15.50
C GLY A 58 4.21 13.42 -15.01
N THR A 59 3.97 12.19 -15.45
CA THR A 59 4.70 11.01 -15.01
C THR A 59 5.06 10.09 -16.18
N VAL A 60 5.93 9.12 -15.91
CA VAL A 60 6.25 8.07 -16.90
C VAL A 60 5.07 7.13 -17.18
N PHE A 61 3.97 7.22 -16.41
CA PHE A 61 2.79 6.36 -16.50
C PHE A 61 1.60 7.03 -17.21
N ASP A 62 1.78 8.22 -17.79
CA ASP A 62 0.70 9.00 -18.40
C ASP A 62 -0.05 8.25 -19.53
N GLY A 63 0.60 7.28 -20.17
CA GLY A 63 -0.02 6.41 -21.18
C GLY A 63 -0.96 5.34 -20.63
N LEU A 64 -1.01 5.13 -19.30
CA LEU A 64 -1.86 4.14 -18.65
C LEU A 64 -3.25 4.70 -18.31
N THR A 65 -3.87 5.42 -19.25
CA THR A 65 -5.16 6.10 -19.05
C THR A 65 -6.31 5.16 -18.72
N TRP A 66 -6.16 3.87 -18.98
CA TRP A 66 -7.11 2.80 -18.70
C TRP A 66 -6.98 2.23 -17.27
N LEU A 67 -5.92 2.56 -16.53
CA LEU A 67 -5.67 2.02 -15.20
C LEU A 67 -6.29 2.93 -14.14
N ASP A 68 -7.61 2.81 -13.97
CA ASP A 68 -8.41 3.60 -13.03
C ASP A 68 -9.22 2.70 -12.08
N VAL A 69 -10.08 3.31 -11.26
CA VAL A 69 -10.94 2.57 -10.32
C VAL A 69 -11.94 1.66 -11.06
N ASP A 70 -12.40 2.05 -12.25
CA ASP A 70 -13.36 1.27 -13.02
C ASP A 70 -12.72 -0.03 -13.52
N PHE A 71 -11.47 0.05 -14.00
CA PHE A 71 -10.67 -1.13 -14.34
C PHE A 71 -10.58 -2.13 -13.18
N TYR A 72 -10.22 -1.66 -11.98
CA TYR A 72 -10.02 -2.55 -10.84
C TYR A 72 -11.33 -3.11 -10.28
N THR A 73 -12.40 -2.31 -10.25
CA THR A 73 -13.71 -2.76 -9.77
C THR A 73 -14.37 -3.74 -10.74
N GLU A 74 -14.08 -3.66 -12.05
CA GLU A 74 -14.47 -4.69 -13.01
C GLU A 74 -13.78 -6.04 -12.72
N VAL A 75 -12.51 -6.05 -12.26
CA VAL A 75 -11.87 -7.30 -11.81
C VAL A 75 -12.62 -7.90 -10.60
N CYS A 76 -13.06 -7.07 -9.65
CA CYS A 76 -13.84 -7.52 -8.49
C CYS A 76 -15.14 -8.22 -8.89
N LEU A 77 -15.87 -7.60 -9.81
CA LEU A 77 -17.11 -8.15 -10.38
C LEU A 77 -16.91 -9.52 -11.02
N ARG A 78 -15.82 -9.67 -11.80
CA ARG A 78 -15.57 -10.87 -12.59
C ARG A 78 -15.01 -12.04 -11.77
N ASN A 79 -14.19 -11.77 -10.74
CA ASN A 79 -13.48 -12.82 -10.01
C ASN A 79 -14.10 -13.24 -8.68
N PHE A 80 -15.03 -12.45 -8.14
CA PHE A 80 -15.61 -12.71 -6.82
C PHE A 80 -17.13 -12.78 -6.83
N ASP A 81 -17.81 -11.68 -7.16
CA ASP A 81 -19.27 -11.60 -7.14
C ASP A 81 -19.76 -10.40 -7.95
N SER A 82 -20.82 -10.58 -8.74
CA SER A 82 -21.45 -9.50 -9.54
C SER A 82 -21.97 -8.32 -8.72
N ARG A 83 -22.10 -8.46 -7.40
CA ARG A 83 -22.46 -7.37 -6.49
C ARG A 83 -21.30 -6.44 -6.17
N PHE A 84 -20.06 -6.87 -6.37
CA PHE A 84 -18.85 -6.08 -6.02
C PHE A 84 -18.52 -5.07 -7.12
N ASN A 85 -19.53 -4.30 -7.55
CA ASN A 85 -19.36 -3.18 -8.47
C ASN A 85 -18.69 -1.99 -7.76
N LYS A 86 -18.38 -0.94 -8.53
CA LYS A 86 -17.77 0.29 -8.01
C LYS A 86 -18.49 0.86 -6.80
N ASP A 87 -19.81 0.96 -6.84
CA ASP A 87 -20.61 1.52 -5.75
C ASP A 87 -20.47 0.69 -4.47
N PHE A 88 -20.49 -0.64 -4.59
CA PHE A 88 -20.24 -1.53 -3.47
C PHE A 88 -18.83 -1.33 -2.88
N VAL A 89 -17.80 -1.23 -3.73
CA VAL A 89 -16.42 -1.03 -3.25
C VAL A 89 -16.26 0.32 -2.54
N LEU A 90 -16.83 1.38 -3.09
CA LEU A 90 -16.82 2.70 -2.46
C LEU A 90 -17.52 2.67 -1.09
N ALA A 91 -18.72 2.09 -1.03
CA ALA A 91 -19.46 1.93 0.22
C ALA A 91 -18.73 1.04 1.23
N ALA A 92 -17.98 0.03 0.76
CA ALA A 92 -17.15 -0.80 1.61
C ALA A 92 -15.98 -0.02 2.22
N ALA A 93 -15.27 0.76 1.41
CA ALA A 93 -14.18 1.63 1.88
C ALA A 93 -14.69 2.68 2.88
N ASP A 94 -15.84 3.31 2.59
CA ASP A 94 -16.49 4.25 3.51
C ASP A 94 -16.87 3.57 4.82
N ARG A 95 -17.40 2.35 4.78
CA ARG A 95 -17.71 1.57 5.99
C ARG A 95 -16.47 1.30 6.83
N VAL A 96 -15.37 0.89 6.22
CA VAL A 96 -14.11 0.62 6.94
C VAL A 96 -13.56 1.91 7.56
N ASN A 97 -13.54 3.01 6.81
CA ASN A 97 -13.12 4.31 7.32
C ASN A 97 -14.01 4.79 8.47
N LEU A 98 -15.33 4.55 8.41
CA LEU A 98 -16.25 4.87 9.50
C LEU A 98 -15.98 4.03 10.75
N VAL A 99 -15.74 2.72 10.59
CA VAL A 99 -15.52 1.80 11.72
C VAL A 99 -14.18 2.06 12.40
N PHE A 100 -13.12 2.35 11.63
CA PHE A 100 -11.76 2.48 12.16
C PHE A 100 -11.26 3.93 12.28
N GLY A 101 -12.07 4.93 11.90
CA GLY A 101 -11.75 6.36 11.99
C GLY A 101 -10.88 6.92 10.87
N GLY A 102 -10.52 6.13 9.85
CA GLY A 102 -9.75 6.58 8.69
C GLY A 102 -8.44 7.26 9.09
N LEU A 103 -8.29 8.56 8.77
CA LEU A 103 -7.12 9.37 9.14
C LEU A 103 -7.20 10.01 10.54
N GLY A 104 -8.28 9.77 11.28
CA GLY A 104 -8.43 10.15 12.68
C GLY A 104 -8.88 8.96 13.55
N PRO A 105 -8.08 7.89 13.62
CA PRO A 105 -8.45 6.70 14.40
C PRO A 105 -8.39 6.98 15.90
N GLU A 106 -9.39 6.49 16.65
CA GLU A 106 -9.39 6.57 18.11
C GLU A 106 -8.62 5.40 18.72
N VAL A 107 -7.30 5.57 18.87
CA VAL A 107 -6.41 4.51 19.37
C VAL A 107 -5.54 4.98 20.53
N ASN A 108 -5.25 4.04 21.43
CA ASN A 108 -4.32 4.22 22.55
C ASN A 108 -3.12 3.29 22.36
N ASN A 109 -1.96 3.72 22.87
CA ASN A 109 -0.75 2.91 22.90
C ASN A 109 -0.41 2.34 21.50
N THR A 110 -0.46 3.19 20.48
CA THR A 110 -0.18 2.82 19.09
C THR A 110 0.95 3.68 18.53
N ILE A 111 2.03 3.07 18.04
CA ILE A 111 3.11 3.80 17.38
C ILE A 111 2.89 3.75 15.87
N ASN A 112 2.77 4.91 15.23
CA ASN A 112 2.65 4.99 13.78
C ASN A 112 3.99 5.40 13.16
N ILE A 113 4.56 4.61 12.24
CA ILE A 113 5.84 4.92 11.61
C ILE A 113 5.68 4.85 10.10
N HIS A 114 6.11 5.92 9.43
CA HIS A 114 6.02 6.08 7.98
C HIS A 114 7.37 6.37 7.36
N GLY A 115 7.66 5.73 6.23
CA GLY A 115 8.73 6.18 5.34
C GLY A 115 8.27 7.37 4.50
N TYR A 116 9.08 8.42 4.38
CA TYR A 116 8.71 9.59 3.56
C TYR A 116 8.54 9.25 2.07
N ILE A 117 9.30 8.27 1.58
CA ILE A 117 9.30 7.84 0.17
C ILE A 117 8.21 6.79 -0.09
N ASP A 118 7.65 6.19 0.96
CA ASP A 118 6.61 5.18 0.83
C ASP A 118 5.31 5.80 0.30
N PRO A 119 4.81 5.39 -0.89
CA PRO A 119 3.53 5.88 -1.40
C PRO A 119 2.35 5.50 -0.50
N TRP A 120 2.45 4.38 0.24
CA TRP A 120 1.39 3.94 1.15
C TRP A 120 1.23 4.84 2.37
N ARG A 121 2.22 5.67 2.69
CA ARG A 121 2.14 6.69 3.75
C ARG A 121 0.86 7.51 3.66
N ALA A 122 0.42 7.83 2.44
CA ALA A 122 -0.76 8.66 2.22
C ALA A 122 -2.05 8.05 2.79
N LEU A 123 -2.07 6.75 3.09
CA LEU A 123 -3.21 6.04 3.68
C LEU A 123 -3.19 6.00 5.22
N GLY A 124 -2.18 6.59 5.87
CA GLY A 124 -2.10 6.64 7.33
C GLY A 124 -1.94 8.05 7.89
N VAL A 125 -1.95 8.16 9.21
CA VAL A 125 -1.70 9.43 9.91
C VAL A 125 -0.20 9.71 9.93
N TYR A 126 0.31 10.56 9.02
CA TYR A 126 1.75 10.80 8.86
C TYR A 126 2.20 12.23 9.19
N LYS A 127 1.25 13.15 9.43
CA LYS A 127 1.54 14.58 9.65
C LYS A 127 1.61 14.97 11.12
N GLU A 128 0.92 14.23 11.97
CA GLU A 128 0.73 14.56 13.38
C GLU A 128 0.56 13.29 14.21
N ASP A 129 0.79 13.42 15.52
CA ASP A 129 0.51 12.35 16.48
C ASP A 129 -1.00 12.12 16.55
N ILE A 130 -1.41 10.84 16.69
CA ILE A 130 -2.83 10.50 16.80
C ILE A 130 -3.38 10.94 18.16
N SER A 131 -2.58 10.74 19.21
CA SER A 131 -2.85 11.17 20.58
C SER A 131 -1.55 11.22 21.38
N GLU A 132 -1.58 11.70 22.62
CA GLU A 132 -0.41 11.74 23.50
C GLU A 132 0.19 10.33 23.74
N THR A 133 -0.64 9.28 23.74
CA THR A 133 -0.20 7.89 23.92
C THR A 133 0.08 7.16 22.61
N SER A 134 -0.19 7.81 21.47
CA SER A 134 -0.09 7.22 20.13
C SER A 134 0.68 8.11 19.15
N PRO A 135 2.02 8.17 19.26
CA PRO A 135 2.84 9.07 18.45
C PRO A 135 3.04 8.59 17.00
N THR A 136 3.30 9.55 16.12
CA THR A 136 3.56 9.36 14.69
C THR A 136 4.98 9.81 14.32
N PHE A 137 5.69 8.97 13.57
CA PHE A 137 7.02 9.28 13.05
C PHE A 137 7.06 9.18 11.52
N THR A 138 7.36 10.27 10.83
CA THR A 138 7.65 10.25 9.38
C THR A 138 9.14 10.42 9.14
N VAL A 139 9.78 9.39 8.57
CA VAL A 139 11.23 9.31 8.42
C VAL A 139 11.67 9.58 6.99
N ASN A 140 12.45 10.63 6.79
CA ASN A 140 13.05 10.95 5.50
C ASN A 140 13.97 9.82 5.01
N ARG A 141 13.97 9.58 3.71
CA ARG A 141 14.78 8.54 3.04
C ARG A 141 14.47 7.10 3.48
N ALA A 142 13.36 6.88 4.18
CA ALA A 142 12.82 5.54 4.45
C ALA A 142 11.68 5.21 3.46
N SER A 143 11.60 3.94 3.10
CA SER A 143 10.55 3.36 2.25
C SER A 143 9.64 2.45 3.09
N HIS A 144 8.84 1.62 2.43
CA HIS A 144 7.83 0.76 3.02
C HIS A 144 8.38 -0.14 4.13
N CYS A 145 7.81 -0.01 5.34
CA CYS A 145 8.12 -0.80 6.53
C CYS A 145 9.62 -0.91 6.87
N PHE A 146 10.39 0.14 6.56
CA PHE A 146 11.84 0.11 6.75
C PHE A 146 12.23 0.01 8.25
N ASP A 147 11.38 0.54 9.13
CA ASP A 147 11.49 0.45 10.59
C ASP A 147 11.38 -0.98 11.13
N MET A 148 10.75 -1.90 10.40
CA MET A 148 10.61 -3.31 10.79
C MET A 148 11.85 -4.15 10.47
N GLN A 149 12.82 -3.59 9.76
CA GLN A 149 14.05 -4.28 9.38
C GLN A 149 15.06 -4.29 10.52
N ALA A 150 16.00 -5.24 10.48
CA ALA A 150 17.13 -5.25 11.40
C ALA A 150 18.05 -4.06 11.14
N TRP A 151 18.72 -3.56 12.19
CA TRP A 151 19.66 -2.46 12.07
C TRP A 151 20.85 -2.80 11.18
N LEU A 152 21.11 -1.94 10.20
CA LEU A 152 22.28 -2.00 9.33
C LEU A 152 23.19 -0.79 9.56
N ARG A 153 24.49 -0.97 9.28
CA ARG A 153 25.46 0.13 9.33
C ARG A 153 25.17 1.24 8.31
N THR A 154 24.35 0.94 7.32
CA THR A 154 23.93 1.86 6.25
C THR A 154 22.65 2.64 6.59
N ASP A 155 22.03 2.36 7.73
CA ASP A 155 20.80 3.03 8.13
C ASP A 155 21.04 4.50 8.43
N THR A 156 20.03 5.32 8.16
CA THR A 156 20.08 6.73 8.53
C THR A 156 20.01 6.89 10.05
N ILE A 157 20.71 7.88 10.59
CA ILE A 157 20.64 8.23 12.02
C ILE A 157 19.18 8.47 12.44
N ALA A 158 18.37 9.09 11.57
CA ALA A 158 16.96 9.35 11.81
C ALA A 158 16.15 8.05 12.01
N MET A 159 16.34 7.05 11.14
CA MET A 159 15.65 5.76 11.27
C MET A 159 16.07 5.03 12.54
N THR A 160 17.37 4.95 12.81
CA THR A 160 17.88 4.32 14.04
C THR A 160 17.30 4.99 15.29
N ALA A 161 17.20 6.33 15.30
CA ALA A 161 16.60 7.08 16.40
C ALA A 161 15.11 6.75 16.59
N VAL A 162 14.34 6.64 15.51
CA VAL A 162 12.91 6.27 15.56
C VAL A 162 12.71 4.85 16.06
N GLN A 163 13.48 3.87 15.55
CA GLN A 163 13.42 2.49 16.05
C GLN A 163 13.79 2.39 17.53
N GLN A 164 14.79 3.14 17.99
CA GLN A 164 15.13 3.22 19.42
C GLN A 164 14.00 3.86 20.23
N ARG A 165 13.38 4.94 19.73
CA ARG A 165 12.26 5.60 20.41
C ARG A 165 11.06 4.66 20.52
N ALA A 166 10.71 3.96 19.43
CA ALA A 166 9.64 2.97 19.42
C ALA A 166 9.88 1.86 20.44
N ARG A 167 11.09 1.29 20.50
CA ARG A 167 11.47 0.28 21.52
C ARG A 167 11.31 0.79 22.95
N ARG A 168 11.70 2.04 23.22
CA ARG A 168 11.53 2.65 24.56
C ARG A 168 10.06 2.85 24.92
N ILE A 169 9.23 3.27 23.96
CA ILE A 169 7.78 3.43 24.16
C ILE A 169 7.16 2.06 24.48
N VAL A 170 7.43 1.03 23.67
CA VAL A 170 6.95 -0.33 23.94
C VAL A 170 7.41 -0.84 25.31
N ALA A 171 8.69 -0.64 25.66
CA ALA A 171 9.20 -1.02 26.98
C ALA A 171 8.46 -0.32 28.13
N SER A 172 8.08 0.95 27.96
CA SER A 172 7.32 1.71 28.96
C SER A 172 5.88 1.20 29.14
N TRP A 173 5.29 0.60 28.10
CA TRP A 173 3.97 -0.05 28.20
C TRP A 173 4.06 -1.38 28.92
N LEU A 174 5.17 -2.11 28.75
CA LEU A 174 5.40 -3.41 29.40
C LEU A 174 5.82 -3.29 30.88
N SER A 175 6.27 -2.12 31.31
CA SER A 175 6.69 -1.87 32.69
C SER A 175 5.57 -1.33 33.59
N GLN A 176 4.35 -1.22 33.08
CA GLN A 176 3.14 -0.85 33.84
C GLN A 176 2.48 -2.11 34.39
#